data_AF-A0A9X5PZW7-F1
#
_entry.id   AF-A0A9X5PZW7-F1
#
_cell.length_a   1.000
_cell.length_b   1.000
_cell.length_c   1.000
_cell.angle_alpha   90.00
_cell.angle_beta   90.00
_cell.angle_gamma   90.00
#
_symmetry.space_group_name_H-M   'P 1'
#
loop_
_entity.id
_entity.type
_entity.pdbx_description
1 polymer ?
#
loop_
_entity_poly.entity_id
_entity_poly.type
_entity_poly.pdbx_seq_one_letter_code
_entity_poly.pdbx_strand_id
1 'polypeptide(L)' 'MIAYGFDECQLPVIDAAVRPDHFASQRVLEKAGLRCYDQFHDVPGAPASLLYELRAQTWRDQGTPK' A
#
# COMPACT_ATOMS: atom_id res chain seq x y z
N MET A 1 5.67 -2.19 -10.63
CA MET A 1 4.24 -1.78 -10.63
C MET A 1 4.05 -0.41 -9.99
N ILE A 2 4.54 -0.17 -8.77
CA ILE A 2 4.39 1.13 -8.09
C ILE A 2 4.99 2.30 -8.89
N ALA A 3 6.23 2.16 -9.36
CA ALA A 3 6.86 3.16 -10.23
C ALA A 3 6.02 3.46 -11.47
N TYR A 4 5.53 2.42 -12.17
CA TYR A 4 4.62 2.61 -13.30
C TYR A 4 3.34 3.38 -12.93
N GLY A 5 2.74 3.08 -11.77
CA GLY A 5 1.55 3.78 -11.28
C GLY A 5 1.78 5.28 -11.06
N PHE A 6 2.91 5.67 -10.50
CA PHE A 6 3.23 7.08 -10.26
C PHE A 6 3.84 7.79 -11.47
N ASP A 7 4.79 7.15 -12.15
CA ASP A 7 5.62 7.77 -13.18
C ASP A 7 4.92 7.77 -14.54
N GLU A 8 4.20 6.71 -14.90
CA GLU A 8 3.53 6.59 -16.20
C GLU A 8 2.03 6.91 -16.09
N CYS A 9 1.34 6.33 -15.09
CA CYS A 9 -0.09 6.55 -14.92
C CYS A 9 -0.43 7.83 -14.14
N GLN A 10 0.55 8.50 -13.53
CA GLN A 10 0.37 9.75 -12.78
C GLN A 10 -0.70 9.62 -11.67
N LEU A 11 -0.81 8.43 -11.05
CA LEU A 11 -1.78 8.21 -9.98
C LEU A 11 -1.42 9.06 -8.75
N PRO A 12 -2.38 9.73 -8.11
CA PRO A 12 -2.09 10.53 -6.91
C PRO A 12 -1.78 9.66 -5.67
N VAL A 13 -2.32 8.43 -5.65
CA VAL A 13 -2.20 7.48 -4.54
C VAL A 13 -2.28 6.05 -5.06
N ILE A 14 -1.62 5.12 -4.37
CA ILE A 14 -1.80 3.67 -4.52
C ILE A 14 -2.25 3.12 -3.16
N ASP A 15 -3.40 2.46 -3.15
CA ASP A 15 -3.93 1.75 -1.97
C ASP A 15 -3.77 0.23 -2.12
N ALA A 16 -3.59 -0.44 -0.98
CA ALA A 16 -3.56 -1.90 -0.91
C ALA A 16 -4.32 -2.39 0.32
N ALA A 17 -5.09 -3.47 0.15
CA ALA A 17 -5.75 -4.19 1.24
C ALA A 17 -5.06 -5.54 1.45
N VAL A 18 -4.75 -5.88 2.71
CA VAL A 18 -4.11 -7.15 3.06
C VAL A 18 -4.71 -7.73 4.34
N ARG A 19 -4.82 -9.07 4.42
CA ARG A 19 -5.32 -9.72 5.63
C ARG A 19 -4.30 -9.59 6.79
N PRO A 20 -4.77 -9.47 8.05
CA PRO A 20 -3.89 -9.29 9.22
C PRO A 20 -2.93 -10.46 9.47
N ASP A 21 -3.28 -11.67 9.02
CA ASP A 21 -2.49 -12.89 9.17
C ASP A 21 -1.41 -13.05 8.08
N HIS A 22 -1.44 -12.24 7.02
CA HIS A 22 -0.50 -12.34 5.90
C HIS A 22 0.73 -11.44 6.07
N PHE A 23 1.53 -11.73 7.10
CA PHE A 23 2.71 -10.95 7.49
C PHE A 23 3.73 -10.75 6.36
N ALA A 24 3.90 -11.73 5.47
CA ALA A 24 4.82 -11.62 4.34
C ALA A 24 4.43 -10.48 3.39
N SER A 25 3.13 -10.32 3.09
CA SER A 25 2.66 -9.21 2.25
C SER A 25 2.76 -7.89 2.97
N GLN A 26 2.38 -7.82 4.25
CA GLN A 26 2.52 -6.59 5.04
C GLN A 26 3.96 -6.05 4.98
N ARG A 27 4.95 -6.93 5.17
CA ARG A 27 6.37 -6.56 5.09
C ARG A 27 6.80 -6.11 3.69
N VAL A 28 6.22 -6.68 2.63
CA VAL A 28 6.50 -6.23 1.25
C VAL A 28 5.93 -4.83 1.02
N LEU A 29 4.71 -4.55 1.47
CA LEU A 29 4.10 -3.23 1.35
C LEU A 29 4.90 -2.17 2.13
N GLU A 30 5.32 -2.49 3.35
CA GLU A 30 6.16 -1.60 4.15
C GLU A 30 7.53 -1.34 3.50
N LYS A 31 8.19 -2.38 2.97
CA LYS A 31 9.45 -2.22 2.23
C LYS A 31 9.30 -1.39 0.97
N ALA A 32 8.14 -1.46 0.34
CA ALA A 32 7.80 -0.64 -0.83
C ALA A 32 7.44 0.81 -0.47
N GLY A 33 7.42 1.16 0.82
CA GLY A 33 7.15 2.51 1.32
C GLY A 33 5.68 2.80 1.59
N LEU A 34 4.78 1.82 1.45
CA LEU A 34 3.39 1.99 1.85
C LEU A 34 3.27 1.97 3.37
N ARG A 35 2.31 2.73 3.90
CA ARG A 35 2.04 2.81 5.34
C ARG A 35 0.63 2.34 5.64
N CYS A 36 0.49 1.49 6.66
CA CYS A 36 -0.81 1.10 7.18
C CYS A 36 -1.46 2.33 7.81
N TYR A 37 -2.66 2.69 7.36
CA TYR A 37 -3.38 3.87 7.86
C TYR A 37 -4.75 3.56 8.44
N ASP A 38 -5.36 2.43 8.08
CA ASP A 38 -6.68 2.04 8.57
C ASP A 38 -6.93 0.52 8.45
N GLN A 39 -8.10 0.06 8.90
CA GLN A 39 -8.61 -1.29 8.70
C GLN A 39 -10.07 -1.25 8.27
N PHE A 40 -10.47 -2.10 7.33
CA PHE A 40 -11.81 -2.10 6.76
C PHE A 40 -12.43 -3.51 6.71
N HIS A 41 -13.68 -3.61 7.13
CA HIS A 41 -14.48 -4.85 7.07
C HIS A 41 -15.08 -5.00 5.67
N ASP A 42 -14.27 -5.51 4.75
CA ASP A 42 -14.64 -5.72 3.35
C ASP A 42 -15.48 -6.99 3.11
N VAL A 43 -15.35 -7.98 3.99
CA VAL A 43 -15.97 -9.30 3.83
C VAL A 43 -16.77 -9.67 5.07
N PRO A 44 -18.09 -9.94 4.96
CA PRO A 44 -18.92 -10.37 6.07
C PRO A 44 -18.37 -11.62 6.76
N GLY A 45 -18.18 -11.55 8.08
CA GLY A 45 -17.71 -12.68 8.89
C GLY A 45 -16.20 -12.97 8.81
N ALA A 46 -15.43 -12.18 8.05
CA ALA A 46 -13.96 -12.28 8.00
C ALA A 46 -13.30 -11.17 8.84
N PRO A 47 -12.03 -11.37 9.27
CA PRO A 47 -11.25 -10.30 9.89
C PRO A 47 -11.09 -9.10 8.95
N ALA A 48 -11.11 -7.89 9.51
CA ALA A 48 -10.88 -6.66 8.76
C ALA A 48 -9.56 -6.71 7.99
N SER A 49 -9.58 -6.27 6.73
CA SER A 49 -8.37 -6.05 5.95
C SER A 49 -7.64 -4.82 6.47
N LEU A 50 -6.31 -4.89 6.54
CA LEU A 50 -5.45 -3.73 6.77
C LEU A 50 -5.33 -2.92 5.48
N LEU A 51 -5.49 -1.61 5.56
CA LEU A 51 -5.34 -0.68 4.45
C LEU A 51 -4.01 0.04 4.52
N TYR A 52 -3.30 0.01 3.39
CA TYR A 52 -2.01 0.63 3.19
C TYR A 52 -2.10 1.67 2.08
N GLU A 53 -1.48 2.83 2.26
CA GLU A 53 -1.38 3.86 1.22
C GLU A 53 0.09 4.22 0.91
N LEU A 54 0.32 4.65 -0.32
CA LEU A 54 1.47 5.45 -0.70
C LEU A 54 1.01 6.59 -1.62
N ARG A 55 1.39 7.82 -1.27
CA ARG A 55 1.05 9.03 -2.05
C ARG A 55 2.17 9.39 -3.01
N ALA A 56 1.81 9.98 -4.14
CA ALA A 56 2.78 10.41 -5.16
C ALA A 56 3.82 11.39 -4.61
N GLN A 57 3.46 12.26 -3.67
CA GLN A 57 4.41 13.15 -3.02
C GLN A 57 5.48 12.37 -2.26
N THR A 58 5.04 11.43 -1.41
CA THR A 58 5.95 10.57 -0.65
C THR A 58 6.83 9.74 -1.57
N TRP A 59 6.31 9.20 -2.68
CA TRP A 59 7.09 8.51 -3.71
C TRP A 59 8.21 9.38 -4.29
N ARG A 60 7.89 10.63 -4.65
CA ARG A 60 8.88 11.58 -5.18
C ARG A 60 9.92 11.98 -4.15
N ASP A 61 9.52 12.14 -2.89
CA ASP A 61 10.41 12.56 -1.81
C ASP A 61 11.40 11.47 -1.39
N GLN A 62 10.98 10.21 -1.40
CA GLN A 62 11.81 9.08 -0.97
C GLN A 62 12.69 8.50 -2.10
N GLY A 63 12.40 8.85 -3.36
CA GLY A 63 13.01 8.23 -4.53
C GLY A 63 12.58 6.77 -4.73
N THR A 64 12.95 6.17 -5.86
CA THR A 64 12.63 4.77 -6.16
C THR A 64 13.36 3.85 -5.16
N PRO A 65 12.65 3.05 -4.34
CA PRO A 65 13.28 2.07 -3.46
C PRO A 65 14.12 1.08 -4.28
N LYS A 66 15.37 0.83 -3.88
CA LYS A 66 16.28 -0.14 -4.52
C LYS A 66 15.99 -1.58 -4.12
#